data_AF-A0A1F2WA42-F1
#
_entry.id   AF-A0A1F2WA42-F1
#
_cell.length_a   1.000
_cell.length_b   1.000
_cell.length_c   1.000
_cell.angle_alpha   90.00
_cell.angle_beta   90.00
_cell.angle_gamma   90.00
#
_symmetry.space_group_name_H-M   'P 1'
#
loop_
_entity.id
_entity.type
_entity.pdbx_description
1 polymer ?
#
loop_
_entity_poly.entity_id
_entity_poly.type
_entity_poly.pdbx_seq_one_letter_code
_entity_poly.pdbx_strand_id
1 'polypeptide(L)'
;MVAVVATPREAFWAFGAHAALVATAAAIGRLPPGFLARRLLIEVPFLLFAVFLPFFGRGERVEVLGVALSQEGLWAAWNVVAKATLGTAASVILAATTPVPDLLKAFGRLHFPRVLVAMMGFMVRYLDVVIGELGRMRIALQSRAYHPRRFGEARALGAVAGTLFVRSYERGERVYLAMAARGYDDRRVPLAGLVAAFVFAAQMVNFPVAAGTTGHFLGGVLAAVLVGPWLGSLALTVVLVVQGVFFADGGLTALGLNVFNMAIVGTLGGYLLYRGMIALLPKTRPATVAAAGVAAGLAVPLAALSFVLEYAVGGAGGASVGTVATAMGSVHLLIGVGEGLITALVVGSVLATRPDLVAEAPKVEVMVHG
;
A
#
# COMPACT_ATOMS: atom_id res chain seq x y z
N MET A 1 18.79 -3.79 -9.10
CA MET A 1 17.50 -4.50 -8.91
C MET A 1 16.97 -5.08 -10.21
N VAL A 2 16.54 -4.26 -11.19
CA VAL A 2 15.97 -4.76 -12.46
C VAL A 2 16.89 -5.75 -13.17
N ALA A 3 18.18 -5.42 -13.29
CA ALA A 3 19.19 -6.31 -13.89
C ALA A 3 19.30 -7.65 -13.15
N VAL A 4 19.33 -7.65 -11.81
CA VAL A 4 19.36 -8.86 -10.97
C VAL A 4 18.16 -9.74 -11.26
N VAL A 5 16.96 -9.16 -11.31
CA VAL A 5 15.71 -9.90 -11.56
C VAL A 5 15.65 -10.48 -12.97
N ALA A 6 16.13 -9.74 -13.96
CA ALA A 6 16.16 -10.17 -15.36
C ALA A 6 17.25 -11.21 -15.67
N THR A 7 18.23 -11.39 -14.78
CA THR A 7 19.36 -12.30 -15.00
C THR A 7 18.89 -13.76 -15.01
N PRO A 8 19.21 -14.57 -16.03
CA PRO A 8 18.97 -16.01 -16.03
C PRO A 8 19.68 -16.69 -14.87
N ARG A 9 19.04 -17.68 -14.25
CA ARG A 9 19.55 -18.34 -13.03
C ARG A 9 20.88 -19.07 -13.24
N GLU A 10 21.17 -19.46 -14.48
CA GLU A 10 22.37 -20.16 -14.93
C GLU A 10 23.59 -19.22 -15.06
N ALA A 11 23.36 -17.91 -15.16
CA ALA A 11 24.41 -16.91 -15.37
C ALA A 11 25.12 -16.52 -14.06
N PHE A 12 25.80 -17.47 -13.41
CA PHE A 12 26.49 -17.26 -12.12
C PHE A 12 27.45 -16.08 -12.13
N TRP A 13 28.20 -15.88 -13.22
CA TRP A 13 29.13 -14.76 -13.36
C TRP A 13 28.41 -13.40 -13.23
N ALA A 14 27.19 -13.30 -13.75
CA ALA A 14 26.40 -12.08 -13.68
C ALA A 14 25.98 -11.81 -12.24
N PHE A 15 25.53 -12.82 -11.49
CA PHE A 15 25.25 -12.67 -10.06
C PHE A 15 26.48 -12.25 -9.25
N GLY A 16 27.66 -12.77 -9.57
CA GLY A 16 28.93 -12.33 -8.99
C GLY A 16 29.22 -10.84 -9.26
N ALA A 17 29.01 -10.39 -10.50
CA ALA A 17 29.15 -8.98 -10.87
C ALA A 17 28.14 -8.08 -10.13
N HIS A 18 26.88 -8.51 -9.98
CA HIS A 18 25.88 -7.79 -9.20
C HIS A 18 26.27 -7.70 -7.71
N ALA A 19 26.80 -8.78 -7.13
CA ALA A 19 27.28 -8.79 -5.75
C ALA A 19 28.44 -7.80 -5.55
N ALA A 20 29.41 -7.79 -6.47
CA ALA A 20 30.50 -6.82 -6.46
C ALA A 20 30.01 -5.37 -6.58
N LEU A 21 29.04 -5.12 -7.45
CA LEU A 21 28.42 -3.80 -7.61
C LEU A 21 27.72 -3.33 -6.32
N VAL A 22 26.92 -4.20 -5.71
CA VAL A 22 26.22 -3.93 -4.44
C VAL A 22 27.23 -3.68 -3.31
N ALA A 23 28.27 -4.50 -3.19
CA ALA A 23 29.32 -4.31 -2.20
C ALA A 23 30.08 -2.99 -2.40
N THR A 24 30.40 -2.64 -3.65
CA THR A 24 31.06 -1.38 -4.00
C THR A 24 30.18 -0.19 -3.67
N ALA A 25 28.89 -0.24 -4.01
CA ALA A 25 27.93 0.81 -3.66
C ALA A 25 27.80 0.98 -2.14
N ALA A 26 27.77 -0.12 -1.38
CA ALA A 26 27.76 -0.08 0.09
C ALA A 26 29.04 0.55 0.66
N ALA A 27 30.21 0.22 0.09
CA ALA A 27 31.49 0.76 0.50
C ALA A 27 31.62 2.26 0.19
N ILE A 28 31.22 2.69 -1.02
CA ILE A 28 31.18 4.11 -1.42
C ILE A 28 30.21 4.88 -0.52
N GLY A 29 29.03 4.30 -0.26
CA GLY A 29 28.03 4.84 0.68
C GLY A 29 28.45 4.79 2.15
N ARG A 30 29.63 4.24 2.46
CA ARG A 30 30.19 4.07 3.81
C ARG A 30 29.21 3.38 4.78
N LEU A 31 28.43 2.43 4.27
CA LEU A 31 27.42 1.73 5.06
C LEU A 31 28.09 0.67 5.94
N PRO A 32 27.84 0.64 7.26
CA PRO A 32 28.38 -0.41 8.13
C PRO A 32 27.86 -1.79 7.70
N PRO A 33 28.71 -2.82 7.59
CA PRO A 33 28.25 -4.16 7.21
C PRO A 33 27.18 -4.72 8.16
N GLY A 34 27.30 -4.44 9.47
CA GLY A 34 26.30 -4.83 10.46
C GLY A 34 24.95 -4.13 10.30
N PHE A 35 24.92 -2.91 9.73
CA PHE A 35 23.66 -2.23 9.41
C PHE A 35 22.96 -2.94 8.24
N LEU A 36 23.70 -3.24 7.17
CA LEU A 36 23.16 -3.93 6.00
C LEU A 36 22.67 -5.34 6.37
N ALA A 37 23.47 -6.10 7.11
CA ALA A 37 23.11 -7.45 7.55
C ALA A 37 21.82 -7.48 8.39
N ARG A 38 21.65 -6.54 9.35
CA ARG A 38 20.42 -6.43 10.15
C ARG A 38 19.21 -6.09 9.30
N ARG A 39 19.36 -5.26 8.27
CA ARG A 39 18.26 -4.90 7.37
C ARG A 39 17.89 -6.04 6.43
N LEU A 40 18.86 -6.86 6.00
CA LEU A 40 18.61 -8.05 5.20
C LEU A 40 17.82 -9.12 5.96
N LEU A 41 17.77 -9.11 7.30
CA LEU A 41 16.95 -10.05 8.07
C LEU A 41 15.46 -10.05 7.68
N ILE A 42 14.97 -8.97 7.04
CA ILE A 42 13.60 -8.90 6.53
C ILE A 42 13.28 -10.02 5.51
N GLU A 43 14.29 -10.54 4.81
CA GLU A 43 14.09 -11.57 3.78
C GLU A 43 14.11 -13.01 4.32
N VAL A 44 14.46 -13.20 5.60
CA VAL A 44 14.58 -14.54 6.23
C VAL A 44 13.34 -15.41 6.04
N PRO A 45 12.09 -14.92 6.24
CA PRO A 45 10.90 -15.75 5.99
C PRO A 45 10.81 -16.27 4.54
N PHE A 46 11.27 -15.47 3.58
CA PHE A 46 11.27 -15.84 2.16
C PHE A 46 12.40 -16.81 1.82
N LEU A 47 13.58 -16.62 2.41
CA LEU A 47 14.69 -17.57 2.29
C LEU A 47 14.35 -18.92 2.92
N LEU A 48 13.63 -18.94 4.04
CA LEU A 48 13.13 -20.19 4.64
C LEU A 48 12.25 -20.96 3.66
N PHE A 49 11.37 -20.28 2.92
CA PHE A 49 10.57 -20.92 1.88
C PHE A 49 11.46 -21.49 0.75
N ALA A 50 12.51 -20.77 0.34
CA ALA A 50 13.44 -21.24 -0.68
C ALA A 50 14.15 -22.55 -0.29
N VAL A 51 14.43 -22.77 1.00
CA VAL A 51 15.00 -24.02 1.53
C VAL A 51 14.09 -25.23 1.30
N PHE A 52 12.78 -25.04 1.23
CA PHE A 52 11.83 -26.12 1.00
C PHE A 52 11.68 -26.49 -0.48
N LEU A 53 11.95 -25.58 -1.42
CA LEU A 53 11.78 -25.82 -2.87
C LEU A 53 12.49 -27.09 -3.40
N PRO A 54 13.73 -27.41 -2.99
CA PRO A 54 14.41 -28.65 -3.37
C PRO A 54 13.68 -29.94 -2.97
N PHE A 55 12.82 -29.91 -1.96
CA PHE A 55 12.10 -31.09 -1.46
C PHE A 55 10.77 -31.35 -2.20
N PHE A 56 10.15 -30.30 -2.75
CA PHE A 56 8.84 -30.38 -3.41
C PHE A 56 8.90 -30.35 -4.93
N GLY A 57 10.07 -30.06 -5.51
CA GLY A 57 10.26 -30.04 -6.96
C GLY A 57 9.98 -31.41 -7.60
N ARG A 58 9.40 -31.37 -8.80
CA ARG A 58 9.21 -32.56 -9.66
C ARG A 58 10.48 -32.81 -10.49
N GLY A 59 10.56 -33.96 -11.17
CA GLY A 59 11.68 -34.27 -12.06
C GLY A 59 12.87 -34.97 -11.39
N GLU A 60 14.04 -34.84 -12.03
CA GLU A 60 15.26 -35.55 -11.66
C GLU A 60 15.77 -35.13 -10.27
N ARG A 61 16.17 -36.13 -9.47
CA ARG A 61 16.66 -35.94 -8.11
C ARG A 61 18.15 -36.24 -8.04
N VAL A 62 18.87 -35.37 -7.36
CA VAL A 62 20.30 -35.51 -7.10
C VAL A 62 20.49 -35.73 -5.61
N GLU A 63 21.37 -36.65 -5.25
CA GLU A 63 21.71 -36.91 -3.86
C GLU A 63 22.75 -35.88 -3.39
N VAL A 64 22.36 -35.05 -2.42
CA VAL A 64 23.20 -34.01 -1.83
C VAL A 64 23.28 -34.29 -0.34
N LEU A 65 24.48 -34.58 0.18
CA LEU A 65 24.72 -34.87 1.60
C LEU A 65 23.79 -35.98 2.17
N GLY A 66 23.49 -37.01 1.37
CA GLY A 66 22.62 -38.13 1.77
C GLY A 66 21.11 -37.83 1.70
N VAL A 67 20.72 -36.70 1.11
CA VAL A 67 19.31 -36.31 0.92
C VAL A 67 19.03 -36.18 -0.57
N ALA A 68 17.98 -36.85 -1.05
CA ALA A 68 17.54 -36.76 -2.44
C ALA A 68 16.75 -35.46 -2.68
N LEU A 69 17.34 -34.52 -3.43
CA LEU A 69 16.77 -33.20 -3.71
C LEU A 69 16.45 -33.07 -5.20
N SER A 70 15.33 -32.41 -5.53
CA SER A 70 14.98 -32.08 -6.91
C SER A 70 15.98 -31.08 -7.51
N GLN A 71 16.51 -31.39 -8.69
CA GLN A 71 17.41 -30.50 -9.40
C GLN A 71 16.72 -29.18 -9.78
N GLU A 72 15.47 -29.23 -10.23
CA GLU A 72 14.66 -28.03 -10.51
C GLU A 72 14.45 -27.19 -9.24
N GLY A 73 14.17 -27.86 -8.12
CA GLY A 73 13.98 -27.21 -6.82
C GLY A 73 15.27 -26.54 -6.32
N LEU A 74 16.44 -27.14 -6.53
CA LEU A 74 17.74 -26.53 -6.23
C LEU A 74 17.99 -25.27 -7.06
N TRP A 75 17.72 -25.33 -8.37
CA TRP A 75 17.81 -24.17 -9.26
C TRP A 75 16.85 -23.05 -8.86
N ALA A 76 15.63 -23.39 -8.47
CA ALA A 76 14.65 -22.43 -7.98
C ALA A 76 15.10 -21.80 -6.66
N ALA A 77 15.57 -22.60 -5.70
CA ALA A 77 16.07 -22.15 -4.41
C ALA A 77 17.24 -21.18 -4.56
N TRP A 78 18.26 -21.54 -5.34
CA TRP A 78 19.41 -20.68 -5.64
C TRP A 78 18.97 -19.35 -6.25
N ASN A 79 18.14 -19.40 -7.28
CA ASN A 79 17.68 -18.21 -7.99
C ASN A 79 16.90 -17.27 -7.06
N VAL A 80 16.05 -17.83 -6.20
CA VAL A 80 15.30 -17.09 -5.18
C VAL A 80 16.25 -16.41 -4.20
N VAL A 81 17.20 -17.14 -3.62
CA VAL A 81 18.17 -16.59 -2.65
C VAL A 81 19.02 -15.49 -3.29
N ALA A 82 19.62 -15.75 -4.46
CA ALA A 82 20.48 -14.79 -5.13
C ALA A 82 19.73 -13.50 -5.51
N LYS A 83 18.55 -13.62 -6.12
CA LYS A 83 17.75 -12.47 -6.55
C LYS A 83 17.16 -11.69 -5.37
N ALA A 84 16.68 -12.38 -4.33
CA ALA A 84 16.17 -11.75 -3.12
C ALA A 84 17.27 -10.95 -2.43
N THR A 85 18.38 -11.60 -2.06
CA THR A 85 19.46 -10.94 -1.31
C THR A 85 20.07 -9.76 -2.05
N LEU A 86 20.39 -9.90 -3.34
CA LEU A 86 20.96 -8.80 -4.13
C LEU A 86 19.94 -7.69 -4.41
N GLY A 87 18.67 -8.05 -4.61
CA GLY A 87 17.57 -7.11 -4.75
C GLY A 87 17.39 -6.29 -3.48
N THR A 88 17.16 -6.94 -2.34
CA THR A 88 16.96 -6.32 -1.03
C THR A 88 18.17 -5.46 -0.65
N ALA A 89 19.40 -5.96 -0.83
CA ALA A 89 20.61 -5.21 -0.52
C ALA A 89 20.69 -3.90 -1.33
N ALA A 90 20.42 -3.96 -2.64
CA ALA A 90 20.38 -2.76 -3.48
C ALA A 90 19.29 -1.77 -3.01
N SER A 91 18.12 -2.25 -2.58
CA SER A 91 17.04 -1.40 -2.03
C SER A 91 17.48 -0.67 -0.77
N VAL A 92 18.08 -1.41 0.16
CA VAL A 92 18.53 -0.89 1.46
C VAL A 92 19.61 0.15 1.25
N ILE A 93 20.56 -0.09 0.34
CA ILE A 93 21.61 0.88 0.00
C ILE A 93 21.00 2.14 -0.60
N LEU A 94 20.06 2.01 -1.54
CA LEU A 94 19.39 3.16 -2.15
C LEU A 94 18.66 4.00 -1.11
N ALA A 95 17.86 3.35 -0.24
CA ALA A 95 17.10 4.01 0.81
C ALA A 95 18.00 4.65 1.89
N ALA A 96 19.18 4.07 2.16
CA ALA A 96 20.11 4.58 3.17
C ALA A 96 21.01 5.72 2.66
N THR A 97 21.27 5.79 1.35
CA THR A 97 22.22 6.77 0.78
C THR A 97 21.56 7.90 0.01
N THR A 98 20.30 7.75 -0.40
CA THR A 98 19.63 8.71 -1.29
C THR A 98 18.39 9.33 -0.63
N PRO A 99 18.36 10.67 -0.44
CA PRO A 99 17.18 11.36 0.05
C PRO A 99 15.98 11.22 -0.88
N VAL A 100 14.78 11.13 -0.31
CA VAL A 100 13.52 11.02 -1.07
C VAL A 100 13.35 12.13 -2.13
N PRO A 101 13.66 13.42 -1.86
CA PRO A 101 13.55 14.47 -2.89
C PRO A 101 14.42 14.22 -4.13
N ASP A 102 15.61 13.63 -3.96
CA ASP A 102 16.51 13.35 -5.08
C ASP A 102 16.03 12.14 -5.89
N LEU A 103 15.40 11.16 -5.23
CA LEU A 103 14.72 10.06 -5.90
C LEU A 103 13.53 10.56 -6.73
N LEU A 104 12.75 11.53 -6.23
CA LEU A 104 11.68 12.17 -6.99
C LEU A 104 12.19 12.95 -8.20
N LYS A 105 13.33 13.66 -8.08
CA LYS A 105 13.98 14.31 -9.24
C LYS A 105 14.44 13.27 -10.28
N ALA A 106 14.93 12.11 -9.83
CA ALA A 106 15.32 11.02 -10.72
C ALA A 106 14.13 10.48 -11.51
N PHE A 107 12.95 10.32 -10.90
CA PHE A 107 11.72 9.96 -11.63
C PHE A 107 11.39 10.96 -12.75
N GLY A 108 11.57 12.26 -12.51
CA GLY A 108 11.39 13.28 -13.55
C GLY A 108 12.34 13.12 -14.74
N ARG A 109 13.58 12.65 -14.51
CA ARG A 109 14.55 12.37 -15.58
C ARG A 109 14.27 11.06 -16.32
N LEU A 110 13.59 10.12 -15.68
CA LEU A 110 13.18 8.83 -16.26
C LEU A 110 11.87 8.94 -17.08
N HIS A 111 11.43 10.16 -17.41
CA HIS A 111 10.17 10.42 -18.11
C HIS A 111 8.93 9.90 -17.37
N PHE A 112 9.00 9.75 -16.04
CA PHE A 112 7.83 9.38 -15.25
C PHE A 112 6.78 10.51 -15.32
N PRO A 113 5.47 10.20 -15.36
CA PRO A 113 4.43 11.22 -15.51
C PRO A 113 4.53 12.31 -14.42
N ARG A 114 4.62 13.58 -14.84
CA ARG A 114 4.85 14.73 -13.94
C ARG A 114 3.83 14.81 -12.81
N VAL A 115 2.57 14.48 -13.09
CA VAL A 115 1.48 14.43 -12.11
C VAL A 115 1.79 13.42 -10.99
N LEU A 116 2.25 12.21 -11.32
CA LEU A 116 2.59 11.20 -10.32
C LEU A 116 3.80 11.64 -9.48
N VAL A 117 4.82 12.24 -10.11
CA VAL A 117 5.99 12.78 -9.39
C VAL A 117 5.60 13.89 -8.42
N ALA A 118 4.73 14.82 -8.85
CA ALA A 118 4.21 15.87 -8.00
C ALA A 118 3.38 15.30 -6.84
N MET A 119 2.49 14.35 -7.11
CA MET A 119 1.69 13.67 -6.09
C MET A 119 2.57 12.91 -5.09
N MET A 120 3.61 12.20 -5.53
CA MET A 120 4.60 11.57 -4.64
C MET A 120 5.29 12.61 -3.74
N GLY A 121 5.70 13.75 -4.30
CA GLY A 121 6.28 14.85 -3.53
C GLY A 121 5.33 15.41 -2.46
N PHE A 122 4.07 15.61 -2.82
CA PHE A 122 3.05 16.03 -1.85
C PHE A 122 2.75 14.94 -0.82
N MET A 123 2.71 13.67 -1.22
CA MET A 123 2.52 12.55 -0.31
C MET A 123 3.60 12.53 0.77
N VAL A 124 4.87 12.62 0.38
CA VAL A 124 6.00 12.64 1.33
C VAL A 124 5.88 13.85 2.26
N ARG A 125 5.61 15.04 1.72
CA ARG A 125 5.44 16.26 2.50
C ARG A 125 4.26 16.19 3.48
N TYR A 126 3.15 15.60 3.07
CA TYR A 126 1.97 15.47 3.91
C TYR A 126 2.05 14.29 4.87
N LEU A 127 2.87 13.29 4.60
CA LEU A 127 3.16 12.21 5.55
C LEU A 127 3.71 12.78 6.86
N ASP A 128 4.64 13.75 6.78
CA ASP A 128 5.14 14.46 7.96
C ASP A 128 4.03 15.21 8.72
N VAL A 129 3.06 15.78 7.98
CA VAL A 129 1.90 16.46 8.57
C VAL A 129 0.99 15.46 9.30
N VAL A 130 0.66 14.34 8.67
CA VAL A 130 -0.19 13.29 9.25
C VAL A 130 0.48 12.70 10.49
N ILE A 131 1.77 12.34 10.41
CA ILE A 131 2.53 11.80 11.55
C ILE A 131 2.60 12.81 12.68
N GLY A 132 2.88 14.07 12.38
CA GLY A 132 2.95 15.13 13.39
C GLY A 132 1.60 15.37 14.08
N GLU A 133 0.49 15.33 13.34
CA GLU A 133 -0.85 15.46 13.92
C GLU A 133 -1.24 14.24 14.76
N LEU A 134 -0.95 13.03 14.27
CA LEU A 134 -1.17 11.81 15.03
C LEU A 134 -0.37 11.81 16.34
N GLY A 135 0.89 12.27 16.32
CA GLY A 135 1.72 12.43 17.51
C GLY A 135 1.10 13.38 18.53
N ARG A 136 0.64 14.57 18.09
CA ARG A 136 -0.06 15.53 18.97
C ARG A 136 -1.33 14.95 19.56
N MET A 137 -2.13 14.24 18.76
CA MET A 137 -3.36 13.60 19.22
C MET A 137 -3.08 12.48 20.23
N ARG A 138 -2.04 11.67 20.00
CA ARG A 138 -1.63 10.60 20.92
C ARG A 138 -1.22 11.16 22.28
N ILE A 139 -0.42 12.22 22.29
CA ILE A 139 -0.02 12.91 23.54
C ILE A 139 -1.28 13.42 24.27
N ALA A 140 -2.21 14.06 23.57
CA ALA A 140 -3.44 14.55 24.17
C ALA A 140 -4.34 13.44 24.75
N LEU A 141 -4.45 12.29 24.08
CA LEU A 141 -5.19 11.13 24.58
C LEU A 141 -4.53 10.54 25.84
N GLN A 142 -3.21 10.43 25.84
CA GLN A 142 -2.45 9.95 27.00
C GLN A 142 -2.58 10.89 28.19
N SER A 143 -2.54 12.21 27.98
CA SER A 143 -2.78 13.21 29.03
C SER A 143 -4.20 13.13 29.63
N ARG A 144 -5.18 12.60 28.89
CA ARG A 144 -6.55 12.37 29.36
C ARG A 144 -6.75 11.00 30.01
N ALA A 145 -5.68 10.25 30.26
CA ALA A 145 -5.69 8.88 30.79
C ALA A 145 -6.61 7.94 30.00
N TYR A 146 -6.68 8.13 28.67
CA TYR A 146 -7.48 7.28 27.81
C TYR A 146 -6.83 5.89 27.69
N HIS A 147 -7.45 4.89 28.32
CA HIS A 147 -7.04 3.49 28.26
C HIS A 147 -8.07 2.67 27.49
N PRO A 148 -7.76 2.24 26.26
CA PRO A 148 -8.69 1.45 25.48
C PRO A 148 -8.81 0.03 26.08
N ARG A 149 -10.01 -0.34 26.55
CA ARG A 149 -10.33 -1.64 27.18
C ARG A 149 -11.54 -2.35 26.56
N ARG A 150 -12.37 -1.75 25.68
CA ARG A 150 -13.59 -2.39 25.11
C ARG A 150 -13.97 -1.96 23.68
N PHE A 151 -14.70 -2.83 22.97
CA PHE A 151 -15.25 -2.63 21.61
C PHE A 151 -16.03 -1.32 21.35
N GLY A 152 -16.52 -0.62 22.38
CA GLY A 152 -17.10 0.74 22.24
C GLY A 152 -16.11 1.80 21.73
N GLU A 153 -14.82 1.48 21.68
CA GLU A 153 -13.71 2.37 21.30
C GLU A 153 -13.45 2.41 19.80
N ALA A 154 -14.06 1.53 19.01
CA ALA A 154 -14.02 1.63 17.54
C ALA A 154 -14.55 2.99 17.06
N ARG A 155 -15.57 3.55 17.72
CA ARG A 155 -16.07 4.91 17.45
C ARG A 155 -15.04 5.99 17.79
N ALA A 156 -14.27 5.80 18.86
CA ALA A 156 -13.22 6.74 19.26
C ALA A 156 -12.01 6.68 18.29
N LEU A 157 -11.61 5.49 17.85
CA LEU A 157 -10.60 5.32 16.79
C LEU A 157 -11.05 5.94 15.46
N GLY A 158 -12.32 5.76 15.11
CA GLY A 158 -12.95 6.42 13.96
C GLY A 158 -12.93 7.95 14.05
N ALA A 159 -13.28 8.49 15.22
CA ALA A 159 -13.23 9.92 15.48
C ALA A 159 -11.78 10.46 15.42
N VAL A 160 -10.80 9.70 15.89
CA VAL A 160 -9.38 10.05 15.77
C VAL A 160 -8.96 10.07 14.30
N ALA A 161 -9.25 9.02 13.53
CA ALA A 161 -8.89 8.94 12.12
C ALA A 161 -9.56 10.03 11.27
N GLY A 162 -10.85 10.29 11.50
CA GLY A 162 -11.57 11.35 10.80
C GLY A 162 -11.11 12.76 11.20
N THR A 163 -10.87 13.02 12.48
CA THR A 163 -10.30 14.31 12.93
C THR A 163 -8.89 14.52 12.39
N LEU A 164 -8.08 13.46 12.36
CA LEU A 164 -6.74 13.47 11.77
C LEU A 164 -6.82 13.84 10.28
N PHE A 165 -7.72 13.22 9.53
CA PHE A 165 -7.93 13.54 8.12
C PHE A 165 -8.33 15.00 7.92
N VAL A 166 -9.35 15.48 8.65
CA VAL A 166 -9.86 16.86 8.53
C VAL A 166 -8.78 17.88 8.88
N ARG A 167 -8.04 17.70 9.98
CA ARG A 167 -6.95 18.62 10.36
C ARG A 167 -5.80 18.60 9.37
N SER A 168 -5.46 17.42 8.84
CA SER A 168 -4.42 17.29 7.81
C SER A 168 -4.88 17.95 6.50
N TYR A 169 -6.17 17.84 6.16
CA TYR A 169 -6.80 18.53 5.04
C TYR A 169 -6.75 20.05 5.18
N GLU A 170 -7.18 20.61 6.30
CA GLU A 170 -7.13 22.06 6.55
C GLU A 170 -5.68 22.59 6.54
N ARG A 171 -4.71 21.79 6.98
CA ARG A 171 -3.29 22.14 6.86
C ARG A 171 -2.83 22.09 5.40
N GLY A 172 -3.22 21.07 4.65
CA GLY A 172 -2.93 20.93 3.22
C GLY A 172 -3.54 22.05 2.37
N GLU A 173 -4.77 22.46 2.69
CA GLU A 173 -5.46 23.58 2.05
C GLU A 173 -4.71 24.90 2.27
N ARG A 174 -4.21 25.16 3.48
CA ARG A 174 -3.35 26.33 3.75
C ARG A 174 -2.05 26.29 2.94
N VAL A 175 -1.45 25.11 2.77
CA VAL A 175 -0.26 24.95 1.92
C VAL A 175 -0.61 25.22 0.46
N TYR A 176 -1.73 24.69 -0.04
CA TYR A 176 -2.22 24.97 -1.38
C TYR A 176 -2.46 26.46 -1.62
N LEU A 177 -3.19 27.14 -0.73
CA LEU A 177 -3.47 28.57 -0.87
C LEU A 177 -2.18 29.40 -0.91
N ALA A 178 -1.17 29.03 -0.11
CA ALA A 178 0.14 29.68 -0.15
C ALA A 178 0.91 29.43 -1.47
N MET A 179 0.74 28.27 -2.10
CA MET A 179 1.29 27.98 -3.42
C MET A 179 0.52 28.72 -4.52
N ALA A 180 -0.81 28.78 -4.41
CA ALA A 180 -1.68 29.49 -5.34
C ALA A 180 -1.38 30.98 -5.37
N ALA A 181 -1.11 31.58 -4.21
CA ALA A 181 -0.61 32.96 -4.11
C ALA A 181 0.74 33.19 -4.83
N ARG A 182 1.48 32.14 -5.17
CA ARG A 182 2.74 32.17 -5.92
C ARG A 182 2.58 31.69 -7.37
N GLY A 183 1.34 31.57 -7.86
CA GLY A 183 1.03 31.19 -9.25
C GLY A 183 0.81 29.70 -9.50
N TYR A 184 0.63 28.88 -8.45
CA TYR A 184 0.27 27.47 -8.62
C TYR A 184 -1.24 27.31 -8.89
N ASP A 185 -1.62 26.63 -9.97
CA ASP A 185 -3.00 26.57 -10.48
C ASP A 185 -3.70 25.21 -10.29
N ASP A 186 -2.97 24.16 -9.91
CA ASP A 186 -3.53 22.81 -9.76
C ASP A 186 -3.89 22.47 -8.31
N ARG A 187 -5.14 22.72 -7.91
CA ARG A 187 -5.64 22.32 -6.58
C ARG A 187 -5.70 20.81 -6.35
N ARG A 188 -5.84 20.01 -7.40
CA ARG A 188 -6.19 18.58 -7.31
C ARG A 188 -4.98 17.74 -6.92
N VAL A 189 -3.80 18.07 -7.46
CA VAL A 189 -2.55 17.33 -7.21
C VAL A 189 -2.14 17.34 -5.71
N PRO A 190 -2.10 18.48 -5.00
CA PRO A 190 -1.83 18.49 -3.56
C PRO A 190 -2.85 17.70 -2.75
N LEU A 191 -4.14 17.81 -3.09
CA LEU A 191 -5.20 17.07 -2.39
C LEU A 191 -5.06 15.56 -2.58
N ALA A 192 -4.77 15.10 -3.80
CA ALA A 192 -4.53 13.69 -4.08
C ALA A 192 -3.27 13.18 -3.36
N GLY A 193 -2.22 14.00 -3.27
CA GLY A 193 -1.02 13.69 -2.48
C GLY A 193 -1.31 13.57 -0.97
N LEU A 194 -2.18 14.42 -0.42
CA LEU A 194 -2.62 14.31 0.98
C LEU A 194 -3.39 13.01 1.23
N VAL A 195 -4.34 12.66 0.35
CA VAL A 195 -5.09 11.41 0.46
C VAL A 195 -4.14 10.21 0.34
N ALA A 196 -3.18 10.25 -0.58
CA ALA A 196 -2.13 9.23 -0.68
C ALA A 196 -1.33 9.11 0.62
N ALA A 197 -0.93 10.23 1.24
CA ALA A 197 -0.22 10.20 2.52
C ALA A 197 -1.04 9.59 3.65
N PHE A 198 -2.33 9.92 3.71
CA PHE A 198 -3.25 9.37 4.71
C PHE A 198 -3.47 7.85 4.51
N VAL A 199 -3.74 7.42 3.28
CA VAL A 199 -3.91 6.00 2.95
C VAL A 199 -2.62 5.23 3.21
N PHE A 200 -1.47 5.75 2.78
CA PHE A 200 -0.16 5.14 3.06
C PHE A 200 0.09 5.01 4.57
N ALA A 201 -0.15 6.06 5.35
CA ALA A 201 0.00 6.01 6.79
C ALA A 201 -0.94 4.98 7.44
N ALA A 202 -2.19 4.87 6.96
CA ALA A 202 -3.14 3.87 7.41
C ALA A 202 -2.71 2.44 7.04
N GLN A 203 -2.13 2.23 5.85
CA GLN A 203 -1.60 0.94 5.40
C GLN A 203 -0.45 0.42 6.24
N MET A 204 0.35 1.31 6.83
CA MET A 204 1.43 0.91 7.73
C MET A 204 0.91 0.41 9.09
N VAL A 205 -0.37 0.60 9.40
CA VAL A 205 -1.03 0.05 10.59
C VAL A 205 -1.55 -1.35 10.27
N ASN A 206 -0.69 -2.35 10.43
CA ASN A 206 -1.08 -3.76 10.27
C ASN A 206 -1.97 -4.21 11.43
N PHE A 207 -3.03 -4.96 11.13
CA PHE A 207 -3.86 -5.62 12.15
C PHE A 207 -3.78 -7.15 12.01
N PRO A 208 -3.70 -7.88 13.13
CA PRO A 208 -3.73 -9.35 13.10
C PRO A 208 -5.12 -9.81 12.65
N VAL A 209 -5.17 -10.72 11.67
CA VAL A 209 -6.43 -11.26 11.14
C VAL A 209 -6.68 -12.65 11.69
N ALA A 210 -6.23 -13.69 11.00
CA ALA A 210 -6.43 -15.09 11.35
C ALA A 210 -5.21 -15.91 10.91
N ALA A 211 -4.93 -17.01 11.60
CA ALA A 211 -3.81 -17.92 11.31
C ALA A 211 -2.42 -17.26 11.27
N GLY A 212 -2.19 -16.22 12.09
CA GLY A 212 -0.91 -15.50 12.13
C GLY A 212 -0.66 -14.58 10.92
N THR A 213 -1.65 -14.40 10.03
CA THR A 213 -1.55 -13.47 8.92
C THR A 213 -1.92 -12.06 9.35
N THR A 214 -1.28 -11.06 8.74
CA THR A 214 -1.60 -9.65 8.93
C THR A 214 -2.44 -9.16 7.77
N GLY A 215 -3.52 -8.46 8.07
CA GLY A 215 -4.35 -7.78 7.10
C GLY A 215 -3.83 -6.37 6.90
N HIS A 216 -3.80 -5.93 5.64
CA HIS A 216 -3.41 -4.58 5.28
C HIS A 216 -4.66 -3.84 4.81
N PHE A 217 -4.81 -2.59 5.27
CA PHE A 217 -5.85 -1.68 4.80
C PHE A 217 -5.68 -1.42 3.29
N LEU A 218 -6.76 -1.40 2.50
CA LEU A 218 -6.66 -1.11 1.06
C LEU A 218 -6.78 0.41 0.82
N GLY A 219 -7.78 1.07 1.40
CA GLY A 219 -8.01 2.52 1.35
C GLY A 219 -8.55 3.07 0.03
N GLY A 220 -8.86 2.21 -0.94
CA GLY A 220 -9.25 2.57 -2.29
C GLY A 220 -10.59 3.29 -2.33
N VAL A 221 -11.64 2.67 -1.79
CA VAL A 221 -12.98 3.28 -1.75
C VAL A 221 -12.99 4.56 -0.92
N LEU A 222 -12.28 4.58 0.21
CA LEU A 222 -12.12 5.79 1.01
C LEU A 222 -11.51 6.93 0.17
N ALA A 223 -10.41 6.66 -0.55
CA ALA A 223 -9.79 7.65 -1.42
C ALA A 223 -10.74 8.14 -2.53
N ALA A 224 -11.43 7.21 -3.20
CA ALA A 224 -12.37 7.55 -4.27
C ALA A 224 -13.58 8.36 -3.78
N VAL A 225 -14.07 8.10 -2.56
CA VAL A 225 -15.17 8.87 -1.96
C VAL A 225 -14.74 10.29 -1.59
N LEU A 226 -13.48 10.50 -1.22
CA LEU A 226 -12.97 11.80 -0.76
C LEU A 226 -12.47 12.72 -1.89
N VAL A 227 -11.82 12.17 -2.92
CA VAL A 227 -11.23 12.97 -4.03
C VAL A 227 -11.74 12.58 -5.42
N GLY A 228 -12.69 11.65 -5.49
CA GLY A 228 -13.22 11.10 -6.74
C GLY A 228 -12.44 9.87 -7.24
N PRO A 229 -13.06 9.04 -8.10
CA PRO A 229 -12.52 7.74 -8.48
C PRO A 229 -11.18 7.83 -9.20
N TRP A 230 -11.04 8.76 -10.16
CA TRP A 230 -9.81 8.90 -10.95
C TRP A 230 -8.61 9.38 -10.11
N LEU A 231 -8.80 10.42 -9.30
CA LEU A 231 -7.75 10.93 -8.41
C LEU A 231 -7.46 9.92 -7.30
N GLY A 232 -8.47 9.21 -6.80
CA GLY A 232 -8.30 8.12 -5.84
C GLY A 232 -7.41 7.01 -6.40
N SER A 233 -7.64 6.57 -7.64
CA SER A 233 -6.80 5.57 -8.31
C SER A 233 -5.36 6.06 -8.52
N LEU A 234 -5.17 7.33 -8.90
CA LEU A 234 -3.83 7.90 -9.02
C LEU A 234 -3.15 8.00 -7.65
N ALA A 235 -3.88 8.35 -6.59
CA ALA A 235 -3.37 8.38 -5.23
C ALA A 235 -2.93 6.98 -4.78
N LEU A 236 -3.73 5.94 -5.01
CA LEU A 236 -3.35 4.55 -4.71
C LEU A 236 -2.16 4.08 -5.57
N THR A 237 -2.09 4.50 -6.83
CA THR A 237 -0.92 4.21 -7.68
C THR A 237 0.35 4.82 -7.08
N VAL A 238 0.28 6.06 -6.62
CA VAL A 238 1.40 6.75 -5.95
C VAL A 238 1.83 6.02 -4.68
N VAL A 239 0.86 5.58 -3.87
CA VAL A 239 1.11 4.78 -2.67
C VAL A 239 1.85 3.48 -3.02
N LEU A 240 1.39 2.73 -4.02
CA LEU A 240 2.02 1.48 -4.46
C LEU A 240 3.42 1.67 -5.05
N VAL A 241 3.62 2.74 -5.82
CA VAL A 241 4.96 3.10 -6.33
C VAL A 241 5.90 3.37 -5.16
N VAL A 242 5.45 4.14 -4.16
CA VAL A 242 6.28 4.43 -2.98
C VAL A 242 6.57 3.14 -2.18
N GLN A 243 5.58 2.27 -1.97
CA GLN A 243 5.77 0.97 -1.32
C GLN A 243 6.80 0.09 -2.04
N GLY A 244 6.64 -0.06 -3.36
CA GLY A 244 7.53 -0.90 -4.17
C GLY A 244 8.97 -0.38 -4.25
N VAL A 245 9.16 0.94 -4.28
CA VAL A 245 10.48 1.56 -4.43
C VAL A 245 11.20 1.72 -3.09
N PHE A 246 10.51 2.19 -2.05
CA PHE A 246 11.14 2.62 -0.80
C PHE A 246 11.00 1.60 0.34
N PHE A 247 9.96 0.79 0.31
CA PHE A 247 9.65 -0.17 1.39
C PHE A 247 9.86 -1.63 0.96
N ALA A 248 10.25 -1.86 -0.30
CA ALA A 248 10.38 -3.19 -0.90
C ALA A 248 9.10 -4.04 -0.75
N ASP A 249 7.95 -3.37 -0.76
CA ASP A 249 6.64 -3.97 -0.57
C ASP A 249 5.88 -4.02 -1.91
N GLY A 250 5.42 -5.21 -2.32
CA GLY A 250 4.72 -5.43 -3.59
C GLY A 250 5.59 -5.60 -4.84
N GLY A 251 6.89 -5.27 -4.81
CA GLY A 251 7.86 -5.53 -5.89
C GLY A 251 7.65 -4.71 -7.19
N LEU A 252 8.74 -4.15 -7.74
CA LEU A 252 8.65 -3.26 -8.92
C LEU A 252 8.12 -3.95 -10.19
N THR A 253 8.40 -5.24 -10.37
CA THR A 253 7.93 -6.00 -11.54
C THR A 253 6.46 -6.39 -11.44
N ALA A 254 5.91 -6.47 -10.22
CA ALA A 254 4.50 -6.73 -9.99
C ALA A 254 3.68 -5.44 -9.83
N LEU A 255 4.32 -4.27 -9.86
CA LEU A 255 3.66 -2.96 -9.72
C LEU A 255 2.46 -2.79 -10.66
N GLY A 256 2.57 -3.22 -11.92
CA GLY A 256 1.46 -3.14 -12.88
C GLY A 256 0.23 -3.94 -12.44
N LEU A 257 0.45 -5.18 -11.99
CA LEU A 257 -0.61 -6.06 -11.48
C LEU A 257 -1.18 -5.50 -10.16
N ASN A 258 -0.34 -5.01 -9.27
CA ASN A 258 -0.78 -4.38 -8.02
C ASN A 258 -1.63 -3.14 -8.27
N VAL A 259 -1.22 -2.28 -9.22
CA VAL A 259 -2.01 -1.11 -9.64
C VAL A 259 -3.34 -1.54 -10.22
N PHE A 260 -3.36 -2.56 -11.07
CA PHE A 260 -4.61 -3.10 -11.61
C PHE A 260 -5.54 -3.61 -10.49
N ASN A 261 -5.05 -4.48 -9.61
CA ASN A 261 -5.86 -5.05 -8.54
C ASN A 261 -6.35 -4.01 -7.54
N MET A 262 -5.49 -3.12 -7.05
CA MET A 262 -5.83 -2.23 -5.94
C MET A 262 -6.31 -0.85 -6.40
N ALA A 263 -5.63 -0.23 -7.36
CA ALA A 263 -5.94 1.12 -7.83
C ALA A 263 -7.03 1.14 -8.91
N ILE A 264 -7.21 0.07 -9.69
CA ILE A 264 -8.29 -0.04 -10.67
C ILE A 264 -9.45 -0.82 -10.08
N VAL A 265 -9.28 -2.12 -9.82
CA VAL A 265 -10.38 -2.98 -9.35
C VAL A 265 -10.85 -2.59 -7.94
N GLY A 266 -9.94 -2.47 -6.98
CA GLY A 266 -10.29 -2.10 -5.60
C GLY A 266 -10.85 -0.67 -5.48
N THR A 267 -10.27 0.29 -6.19
CA THR A 267 -10.66 1.71 -6.06
C THR A 267 -11.81 2.10 -7.01
N LEU A 268 -11.66 1.91 -8.32
CA LEU A 268 -12.73 2.24 -9.29
C LEU A 268 -13.89 1.27 -9.17
N GLY A 269 -13.62 -0.04 -9.11
CA GLY A 269 -14.66 -1.05 -8.94
C GLY A 269 -15.43 -0.87 -7.63
N GLY A 270 -14.71 -0.62 -6.53
CA GLY A 270 -15.32 -0.27 -5.25
C GLY A 270 -16.15 1.03 -5.29
N TYR A 271 -15.69 2.05 -6.01
CA TYR A 271 -16.47 3.28 -6.19
C TYR A 271 -17.73 3.07 -7.03
N LEU A 272 -17.69 2.18 -8.03
CA LEU A 272 -18.89 1.78 -8.79
C LEU A 272 -19.91 1.07 -7.89
N LEU A 273 -19.46 0.18 -6.99
CA LEU A 273 -20.33 -0.41 -5.97
C LEU A 273 -20.96 0.66 -5.08
N TYR A 274 -20.16 1.61 -4.59
CA TYR A 274 -20.64 2.74 -3.80
C TYR A 274 -21.71 3.55 -4.54
N ARG A 275 -21.43 3.96 -5.78
CA ARG A 275 -22.37 4.72 -6.62
C ARG A 275 -23.65 3.95 -6.89
N GLY A 276 -23.56 2.66 -7.18
CA GLY A 276 -24.72 1.79 -7.38
C GLY A 276 -25.60 1.70 -6.13
N MET A 277 -25.00 1.52 -4.95
CA MET A 277 -25.73 1.52 -3.68
C MET A 277 -26.39 2.87 -3.39
N ILE A 278 -25.68 3.98 -3.59
CA ILE A 278 -26.21 5.34 -3.38
C ILE A 278 -27.33 5.70 -4.36
N ALA A 279 -27.37 5.08 -5.55
CA ALA A 279 -28.47 5.24 -6.49
C ALA A 279 -29.77 4.59 -5.98
N LEU A 280 -29.67 3.55 -5.15
CA LEU A 280 -30.81 2.78 -4.64
C LEU A 280 -31.21 3.16 -3.20
N LEU A 281 -30.28 3.70 -2.41
CA LEU A 281 -30.49 4.04 -1.00
C LEU A 281 -31.04 5.47 -0.82
N PRO A 282 -31.75 5.74 0.30
CA PRO A 282 -32.21 7.08 0.63
C PRO A 282 -31.03 8.03 0.83
N LYS A 283 -31.16 9.29 0.41
CA LYS A 283 -30.11 10.33 0.49
C LYS A 283 -29.92 10.86 1.92
N THR A 284 -29.53 9.98 2.83
CA THR A 284 -29.29 10.30 4.25
C THR A 284 -27.84 10.04 4.64
N ARG A 285 -27.37 10.72 5.70
CA ARG A 285 -25.98 10.52 6.20
C ARG A 285 -25.71 9.06 6.58
N PRO A 286 -26.59 8.36 7.34
CA PRO A 286 -26.36 6.95 7.69
C PRO A 286 -26.29 6.04 6.47
N ALA A 287 -27.15 6.25 5.46
CA ALA A 287 -27.11 5.49 4.22
C ALA A 287 -25.81 5.73 3.45
N THR A 288 -25.31 6.96 3.43
CA THR A 288 -24.04 7.31 2.78
C THR A 288 -22.85 6.61 3.44
N VAL A 289 -22.81 6.62 4.77
CA VAL A 289 -21.80 5.94 5.57
C VAL A 289 -21.85 4.43 5.38
N ALA A 290 -23.04 3.84 5.42
CA ALA A 290 -23.25 2.41 5.23
C ALA A 290 -22.83 1.98 3.82
N ALA A 291 -23.23 2.73 2.79
CA ALA A 291 -22.85 2.45 1.40
C ALA A 291 -21.33 2.50 1.21
N ALA A 292 -20.65 3.51 1.77
CA ALA A 292 -19.19 3.62 1.69
C ALA A 292 -18.49 2.46 2.40
N GLY A 293 -18.96 2.08 3.59
CA GLY A 293 -18.41 0.94 4.34
C GLY A 293 -18.61 -0.40 3.64
N VAL A 294 -19.83 -0.68 3.16
CA VAL A 294 -20.13 -1.93 2.43
C VAL A 294 -19.34 -1.98 1.11
N ALA A 295 -19.24 -0.86 0.39
CA ALA A 295 -18.47 -0.79 -0.86
C ALA A 295 -16.99 -1.10 -0.61
N ALA A 296 -16.40 -0.50 0.43
CA ALA A 296 -15.03 -0.73 0.79
C ALA A 296 -14.79 -2.19 1.21
N GLY A 297 -15.69 -2.77 2.00
CA GLY A 297 -15.57 -4.16 2.42
C GLY A 297 -15.70 -5.16 1.27
N LEU A 298 -16.53 -4.89 0.26
CA LEU A 298 -16.65 -5.71 -0.94
C LEU A 298 -15.50 -5.49 -1.95
N ALA A 299 -14.90 -4.30 -1.95
CA ALA A 299 -13.78 -3.99 -2.84
C ALA A 299 -12.52 -4.81 -2.54
N VAL A 300 -12.29 -5.18 -1.27
CA VAL A 300 -11.13 -5.99 -0.86
C VAL A 300 -11.14 -7.39 -1.48
N PRO A 301 -12.17 -8.23 -1.29
CA PRO A 301 -12.24 -9.54 -1.94
C PRO A 301 -12.33 -9.40 -3.47
N LEU A 302 -12.95 -8.34 -4.00
CA LEU A 302 -12.98 -8.10 -5.44
C LEU A 302 -11.57 -7.91 -6.02
N ALA A 303 -10.73 -7.08 -5.38
CA ALA A 303 -9.33 -6.90 -5.74
C ALA A 303 -8.51 -8.20 -5.61
N ALA A 304 -8.74 -8.96 -4.53
CA ALA A 304 -8.06 -10.24 -4.30
C ALA A 304 -8.42 -11.30 -5.35
N LEU A 305 -9.69 -11.35 -5.77
CA LEU A 305 -10.14 -12.26 -6.83
C LEU A 305 -9.65 -11.83 -8.22
N SER A 306 -9.43 -10.54 -8.44
CA SER A 306 -8.74 -10.07 -9.65
C SER A 306 -7.32 -10.64 -9.76
N PHE A 307 -6.57 -10.66 -8.65
CA PHE A 307 -5.27 -11.34 -8.61
C PHE A 307 -5.37 -12.84 -8.92
N VAL A 308 -6.43 -13.53 -8.47
CA VAL A 308 -6.65 -14.95 -8.79
C VAL A 308 -6.81 -15.17 -10.29
N LEU A 309 -7.46 -14.24 -10.99
CA LEU A 309 -7.58 -14.29 -12.46
C LEU A 309 -6.22 -14.11 -13.13
N GLU A 310 -5.42 -13.15 -12.69
CA GLU A 310 -4.06 -12.94 -13.19
C GLU A 310 -3.18 -14.18 -12.94
N TYR A 311 -3.29 -14.79 -11.76
CA TYR A 311 -2.61 -16.03 -11.40
C TYR A 311 -3.04 -17.19 -12.31
N ALA A 312 -4.33 -17.28 -12.65
CA ALA A 312 -4.82 -18.32 -13.56
C ALA A 312 -4.25 -18.19 -14.98
N VAL A 313 -3.92 -16.97 -15.41
CA VAL A 313 -3.34 -16.71 -16.74
C VAL A 313 -1.84 -17.05 -16.80
N GLY A 314 -1.08 -16.74 -15.74
CA GLY A 314 0.39 -16.83 -15.80
C GLY A 314 1.13 -17.06 -14.49
N GLY A 315 0.46 -17.55 -13.45
CA GLY A 315 1.04 -17.76 -12.12
C GLY A 315 2.15 -18.82 -12.11
N ALA A 316 3.34 -18.45 -11.66
CA ALA A 316 4.50 -19.33 -11.60
C ALA A 316 4.62 -20.16 -10.30
N GLY A 317 3.57 -20.21 -9.47
CA GLY A 317 3.65 -20.74 -8.09
C GLY A 317 3.32 -22.23 -7.92
N GLY A 318 2.92 -22.94 -8.97
CA GLY A 318 2.62 -24.39 -8.94
C GLY A 318 1.39 -24.80 -8.11
N ALA A 319 0.76 -23.89 -7.37
CA ALA A 319 -0.49 -24.11 -6.65
C ALA A 319 -1.68 -24.10 -7.62
N SER A 320 -2.72 -24.89 -7.31
CA SER A 320 -3.93 -24.88 -8.13
C SER A 320 -4.67 -23.54 -8.00
N VAL A 321 -5.33 -23.09 -9.09
CA VAL A 321 -6.14 -21.87 -9.07
C VAL A 321 -7.20 -21.93 -7.97
N GLY A 322 -7.81 -23.10 -7.73
CA GLY A 322 -8.77 -23.30 -6.66
C GLY A 322 -8.17 -23.06 -5.27
N THR A 323 -6.97 -23.58 -5.02
CA THR A 323 -6.24 -23.34 -3.75
C THR A 323 -5.95 -21.86 -3.54
N VAL A 324 -5.46 -21.17 -4.58
CA VAL A 324 -5.18 -19.73 -4.52
C VAL A 324 -6.47 -18.93 -4.33
N ALA A 325 -7.55 -19.30 -5.02
CA ALA A 325 -8.87 -18.66 -4.87
C ALA A 325 -9.42 -18.79 -3.45
N THR A 326 -9.34 -19.99 -2.84
CA THR A 326 -9.77 -20.20 -1.46
C THR A 326 -8.91 -19.42 -0.47
N ALA A 327 -7.59 -19.43 -0.64
CA ALA A 327 -6.67 -18.70 0.23
C ALA A 327 -6.88 -17.18 0.13
N MET A 328 -6.94 -16.64 -1.09
CA MET A 328 -7.16 -15.21 -1.32
C MET A 328 -8.56 -14.78 -0.89
N GLY A 329 -9.61 -15.49 -1.28
CA GLY A 329 -11.00 -15.11 -0.93
C GLY A 329 -11.27 -15.13 0.58
N SER A 330 -10.84 -16.18 1.29
CA SER A 330 -11.17 -16.36 2.71
C SER A 330 -10.60 -15.26 3.61
N VAL A 331 -9.29 -14.99 3.51
CA VAL A 331 -8.64 -13.96 4.35
C VAL A 331 -9.10 -12.57 3.95
N HIS A 332 -9.29 -12.29 2.65
CA HIS A 332 -9.69 -10.97 2.17
C HIS A 332 -11.15 -10.63 2.46
N LEU A 333 -12.03 -11.62 2.67
CA LEU A 333 -13.36 -11.38 3.23
C LEU A 333 -13.28 -10.86 4.67
N LEU A 334 -12.40 -11.44 5.50
CA LEU A 334 -12.17 -10.97 6.88
C LEU A 334 -11.54 -9.57 6.90
N ILE A 335 -10.54 -9.33 6.06
CA ILE A 335 -9.92 -8.01 5.88
C ILE A 335 -10.97 -6.99 5.41
N GLY A 336 -11.86 -7.39 4.49
CA GLY A 336 -12.96 -6.57 3.99
C GLY A 336 -13.90 -6.08 5.09
N VAL A 337 -14.18 -6.88 6.12
CA VAL A 337 -14.96 -6.42 7.27
C VAL A 337 -14.24 -5.27 7.99
N GLY A 338 -12.95 -5.42 8.24
CA GLY A 338 -12.12 -4.36 8.86
C GLY A 338 -12.08 -3.09 8.01
N GLU A 339 -11.82 -3.23 6.71
CA GLU A 339 -11.80 -2.15 5.72
C GLU A 339 -13.11 -1.36 5.71
N GLY A 340 -14.25 -2.09 5.69
CA GLY A 340 -15.58 -1.50 5.65
C GLY A 340 -15.90 -0.72 6.92
N LEU A 341 -15.55 -1.25 8.08
CA LEU A 341 -15.72 -0.56 9.36
C LEU A 341 -14.85 0.71 9.44
N ILE A 342 -13.57 0.62 9.08
CA ILE A 342 -12.66 1.77 9.08
C ILE A 342 -13.17 2.84 8.11
N THR A 343 -13.57 2.46 6.89
CA THR A 343 -14.08 3.40 5.90
C THR A 343 -15.37 4.07 6.37
N ALA A 344 -16.33 3.31 6.91
CA ALA A 344 -17.56 3.87 7.46
C ALA A 344 -17.29 4.87 8.59
N LEU A 345 -16.36 4.54 9.49
CA LEU A 345 -15.98 5.41 10.60
C LEU A 345 -15.33 6.72 10.13
N VAL A 346 -14.37 6.64 9.21
CA VAL A 346 -13.70 7.83 8.66
C VAL A 346 -14.68 8.68 7.87
N VAL A 347 -15.43 8.09 6.93
CA VAL A 347 -16.44 8.81 6.13
C VAL A 347 -17.51 9.44 7.03
N GLY A 348 -17.98 8.74 8.05
CA GLY A 348 -18.95 9.28 9.01
C GLY A 348 -18.41 10.47 9.79
N SER A 349 -17.16 10.42 10.23
CA SER A 349 -16.50 11.54 10.92
C SER A 349 -16.25 12.74 10.00
N VAL A 350 -15.88 12.50 8.73
CA VAL A 350 -15.71 13.57 7.73
C VAL A 350 -17.07 14.19 7.39
N LEU A 351 -18.11 13.39 7.16
CA LEU A 351 -19.48 13.90 6.92
C LEU A 351 -20.02 14.76 8.07
N ALA A 352 -19.61 14.47 9.32
CA ALA A 352 -20.04 15.23 10.48
C ALA A 352 -19.39 16.63 10.57
N THR A 353 -18.21 16.81 9.97
CA THR A 353 -17.38 18.02 10.13
C THR A 353 -17.19 18.81 8.84
N ARG A 354 -17.00 18.11 7.72
CA ARG A 354 -16.75 18.63 6.37
C ARG A 354 -17.53 17.80 5.33
N PRO A 355 -18.88 17.88 5.32
CA PRO A 355 -19.71 17.12 4.38
C PRO A 355 -19.42 17.46 2.91
N ASP A 356 -18.85 18.64 2.64
CA ASP A 356 -18.41 19.08 1.31
C ASP A 356 -17.30 18.20 0.71
N LEU A 357 -16.57 17.42 1.53
CA LEU A 357 -15.48 16.56 1.10
C LEU A 357 -15.92 15.14 0.70
N VAL A 358 -17.18 14.78 0.91
CA VAL A 358 -17.66 13.41 0.67
C VAL A 358 -18.53 13.37 -0.58
N ALA A 359 -18.14 12.54 -1.55
CA ALA A 359 -18.91 12.34 -2.76
C ALA A 359 -20.33 11.84 -2.46
N GLU A 360 -21.33 12.41 -3.12
CA GLU A 360 -22.76 12.09 -2.93
C GLU A 360 -23.30 12.39 -1.52
N ALA A 361 -22.62 13.24 -0.73
CA ALA A 361 -23.13 13.67 0.55
C ALA A 361 -24.53 14.32 0.40
N PRO A 362 -25.48 14.04 1.32
CA PRO A 362 -26.78 14.70 1.32
C PRO A 362 -26.61 16.22 1.41
N LYS A 363 -27.29 16.97 0.53
CA LYS A 363 -27.33 18.43 0.63
C LYS A 363 -28.02 18.81 1.93
N VAL A 364 -27.37 19.63 2.75
CA VAL A 364 -28.03 20.23 3.92
C VAL A 364 -28.93 21.34 3.36
N GLU A 365 -30.24 21.11 3.37
CA GLU A 365 -31.19 22.22 3.18
C GLU A 365 -31.01 23.18 4.36
N VAL A 366 -30.40 24.33 4.09
CA VAL A 366 -30.45 25.46 5.01
C VAL A 366 -31.90 25.91 4.99
N MET A 367 -32.66 25.55 6.02
CA MET A 367 -33.96 26.18 6.26
C MET A 367 -33.71 27.67 6.51
N VAL A 368 -33.83 28.47 5.45
CA VAL A 368 -33.96 29.92 5.57
C VAL A 368 -35.33 30.13 6.19
N HIS A 369 -35.39 30.31 7.50
CA HIS A 369 -36.56 30.88 8.16
C HIS A 369 -36.68 32.32 7.66
N GLY A 370 -37.58 32.53 6.71
CA GLY A 370 -38.00 33.84 6.23
C GLY A 370 -38.95 34.53 7.18
#